data_AF-A0A821ZHN6-F1
#
_entry.id   AF-A0A821ZHN6-F1
#
_cell.length_a   1.000
_cell.length_b   1.000
_cell.length_c   1.000
_cell.angle_alpha   90.00
_cell.angle_beta   90.00
_cell.angle_gamma   90.00
#
_symmetry.space_group_name_H-M   'P 1'
#
loop_
_entity.id
_entity.type
_entity.pdbx_description
1 polymer ?
#
loop_
_entity_poly.entity_id
_entity_poly.type
_entity_poly.pdbx_seq_one_letter_code
_entity_poly.pdbx_strand_id
1 'polypeptide(L)' 'SEAAAATAVIIVSYGSINPPPQPIEFKADRPFLFFIRESRQNIVLFSGRFISPSTKP' A
#
# COMPACT_ATOMS: atom_id res chain seq x y z
N SER A 1 -10.72 -12.61 2.64
CA SER A 1 -9.49 -11.93 3.06
C SER A 1 -9.81 -10.94 4.15
N GLU A 2 -9.04 -11.03 5.21
CA GLU A 2 -9.33 -10.61 6.58
C GLU A 2 -8.38 -9.49 6.98
N ALA A 3 -8.67 -8.83 8.11
CA ALA A 3 -7.84 -7.77 8.69
C ALA A 3 -6.36 -8.17 8.72
N ALA A 4 -5.50 -7.26 8.23
CA ALA A 4 -4.05 -7.44 8.30
C ALA A 4 -3.63 -7.58 9.77
N ALA A 5 -3.01 -8.70 10.14
CA ALA A 5 -2.51 -8.94 11.48
C ALA A 5 -1.54 -7.81 11.89
N ALA A 6 -1.88 -7.09 12.96
CA ALA A 6 -1.05 -6.03 13.52
C ALA A 6 0.26 -6.64 14.03
N THR A 7 1.35 -6.43 13.30
CA THR A 7 2.68 -6.82 13.76
C THR A 7 3.15 -5.76 14.76
N ALA A 8 2.95 -6.03 16.06
CA ALA A 8 3.53 -5.24 17.13
C ALA A 8 5.05 -5.32 17.02
N VAL A 9 5.71 -4.19 16.72
CA VAL A 9 7.17 -4.09 16.74
C VAL A 9 7.60 -4.19 18.21
N ILE A 10 7.89 -5.40 18.70
CA ILE A 10 8.55 -5.59 19.99
C ILE A 10 9.99 -5.12 19.81
N ILE A 11 10.22 -3.85 20.11
CA ILE A 11 11.57 -3.30 20.20
C ILE A 11 12.15 -3.82 21.53
N VAL A 12 12.99 -4.86 21.45
CA VAL A 12 13.74 -5.35 22.61
C VAL A 12 14.82 -4.32 22.95
N SER A 13 14.62 -3.62 24.06
CA SER A 13 15.41 -2.48 24.52
C SER A 13 16.75 -2.90 25.12
N TYR A 14 17.87 -2.79 24.38
CA TYR A 14 19.24 -2.80 24.96
C TYR A 14 20.31 -1.96 24.23
N GLY A 15 19.96 -1.05 23.32
CA GLY A 15 20.92 -0.12 22.71
C GLY A 15 20.21 0.95 21.90
N SER A 16 20.80 2.16 21.81
CA SER A 16 20.25 3.36 21.15
C SER A 16 19.32 3.03 19.98
N ILE A 17 18.02 3.11 20.24
CA ILE A 17 16.98 2.65 19.33
C ILE A 17 16.68 3.83 18.40
N ASN A 18 17.18 3.78 17.17
CA ASN A 18 16.59 4.61 16.13
C ASN A 18 15.12 4.21 16.02
N PRO A 19 14.15 5.12 16.22
CA PRO A 19 12.75 4.78 16.03
C PRO A 19 12.57 4.23 14.60
N PRO A 20 11.69 3.23 14.40
CA PRO A 20 11.42 2.74 13.06
C PRO A 20 11.00 3.93 12.18
N PRO A 21 11.42 3.94 10.90
CA PRO A 21 11.06 5.01 10.00
C PRO A 21 9.54 5.19 9.99
N GLN A 22 9.09 6.45 10.05
CA GLN A 22 7.67 6.75 10.01
C GLN A 22 7.05 6.17 8.73
N PRO A 23 5.86 5.55 8.79
CA PRO A 23 5.18 5.08 7.59
C PRO A 23 4.99 6.21 6.60
N ILE A 24 5.19 5.92 5.31
CA ILE A 24 4.90 6.87 4.25
C ILE A 24 3.39 6.91 4.05
N GLU A 25 2.79 8.10 4.18
CA GLU A 25 1.38 8.31 3.90
C GLU A 25 1.13 8.24 2.38
N PHE A 26 0.30 7.29 1.96
CA PHE A 26 -0.19 7.21 0.59
C PHE A 26 -1.67 7.59 0.55
N LYS A 27 -1.98 8.77 0.02
CA LYS A 27 -3.34 9.30 -0.11
C LYS A 27 -3.79 9.34 -1.57
N ALA A 28 -4.61 8.39 -1.98
CA ALA A 28 -5.18 8.29 -3.34
C ALA A 28 -6.48 9.11 -3.50
N ASP A 29 -6.44 10.39 -3.10
CA ASP A 29 -7.59 11.32 -3.12
C ASP A 29 -7.69 12.17 -4.41
N ARG A 30 -6.88 11.82 -5.42
CA ARG A 30 -6.76 12.52 -6.69
C ARG A 30 -6.43 11.51 -7.80
N PRO A 31 -6.54 11.87 -9.08
CA PRO A 31 -6.20 10.99 -10.19
C PRO A 31 -4.89 10.22 -10.03
N PHE A 32 -4.92 8.90 -10.23
CA PHE A 32 -3.75 8.03 -10.16
C PHE A 32 -3.75 6.98 -11.27
N LEU A 33 -2.56 6.49 -11.60
CA LEU A 33 -2.36 5.34 -12.49
C LEU A 33 -2.38 4.05 -11.68
N PHE A 34 -2.92 2.99 -12.28
CA PHE A 34 -2.91 1.66 -11.66
C PHE A 34 -2.53 0.58 -12.66
N PHE A 35 -1.94 -0.48 -12.12
CA PHE A 35 -1.57 -1.68 -12.86
C PHE A 35 -1.94 -2.89 -12.02
N ILE A 36 -2.64 -3.84 -12.63
CA ILE A 36 -2.83 -5.18 -12.07
C ILE A 36 -1.89 -6.07 -12.86
N ARG A 37 -0.95 -6.70 -12.16
CA ARG A 37 0.09 -7.52 -12.78
C ARG A 37 0.18 -8.88 -12.12
N GLU A 38 0.53 -9.88 -12.90
CA GLU A 38 1.07 -11.13 -12.40
C GLU A 38 2.49 -10.85 -11.86
N SER A 39 2.75 -11.20 -10.60
CA SER A 39 3.94 -10.74 -9.88
C SER A 39 5.21 -11.50 -10.21
N ARG A 40 5.14 -12.77 -10.64
CA ARG A 40 6.31 -13.62 -10.86
C ARG A 40 7.06 -13.23 -12.15
N GLN A 41 6.32 -12.93 -13.20
CA GLN A 41 6.83 -12.57 -14.52
C GLN A 41 6.64 -11.08 -14.83
N ASN A 42 6.03 -10.32 -13.91
CA ASN A 42 5.75 -8.89 -14.05
C ASN A 42 4.84 -8.57 -15.26
N ILE A 43 3.98 -9.50 -15.65
CA ILE A 43 3.08 -9.32 -16.79
C ILE A 43 1.92 -8.42 -16.37
N VAL A 44 1.74 -7.31 -17.09
CA VAL A 44 0.61 -6.40 -16.87
C VAL A 44 -0.65 -7.05 -17.45
N LEU A 45 -1.60 -7.36 -16.57
CA LEU A 45 -2.90 -7.93 -16.92
C LEU A 45 -3.91 -6.82 -17.22
N PHE A 46 -3.88 -5.75 -16.42
CA PHE A 46 -4.72 -4.56 -16.62
C PHE A 46 -3.91 -3.31 -16.32
N SER A 47 -4.20 -2.23 -17.04
CA SER A 47 -3.65 -0.91 -16.78
C SER A 47 -4.71 0.15 -16.98
N GLY A 48 -4.59 1.26 -16.26
CA GLY A 48 -5.53 2.35 -16.43
C GLY A 48 -5.23 3.55 -15.55
N ARG A 49 -6.12 4.53 -15.68
CA ARG A 49 -6.11 5.76 -14.91
C ARG A 49 -7.44 5.90 -14.18
N PHE A 50 -7.39 6.01 -12.87
CA PHE A 50 -8.57 6.34 -12.07
C PHE A 50 -8.70 7.85 -11.98
N ILE A 51 -9.78 8.42 -12.53
CA ILE A 51 -10.02 9.88 -12.57
C ILE A 51 -11.11 10.29 -11.60
N SER A 52 -12.18 9.52 -11.51
CA SER A 52 -13.33 9.81 -10.65
C SER A 52 -14.05 8.52 -10.29
N PRO A 53 -14.57 8.39 -9.06
CA PRO A 53 -15.47 7.30 -8.70
C PRO A 53 -16.75 7.41 -9.53
N SER A 54 -17.13 6.33 -10.21
CA SER A 54 -18.41 6.27 -10.90
C SER A 54 -19.51 6.02 -9.86
N THR A 55 -20.33 7.02 -9.58
CA THR A 55 -21.62 6.81 -8.92
C THR A 55 -22.59 6.28 -9.97
N LYS A 56 -22.73 4.95 -10.08
CA LYS A 56 -23.95 4.44 -10.72
C LYS A 56 -25.10 4.62 -9.72
N PRO A 57 -26.25 5.18 -10.12
CA PRO A 57 -27.44 5.19 -9.29
C PRO A 57 -27.94 3.77 -9.01
#